data_AF-A0A832IQH0-F1
#
_entry.id   AF-A0A832IQH0-F1
#
_cell.length_a   1.000
_cell.length_b   1.000
_cell.length_c   1.000
_cell.angle_alpha   90.00
_cell.angle_beta   90.00
_cell.angle_gamma   90.00
#
_symmetry.space_group_name_H-M   'P 1'
#
loop_
_entity.id
_entity.type
_entity.pdbx_description
1 polymer ?
#
loop_
_entity_poly.entity_id
_entity_poly.type
_entity_poly.pdbx_seq_one_letter_code
_entity_poly.pdbx_strand_id
1 'polypeptide(L)'
;MGSGSRIKQYERRFFEGEQKRGEREEKAFHTLGTFGEYEVREAKGDGHELLKSGEVVGIFSEARIEEGRVVFRLSHGMNLVVSEKGIREILTAEKAELCGLIASDGTICKHRSGGYEVSLRNVDHAPIGVFKGLSEDTYGMTPHEHIKWHKTKEGKKQHYHIAIFDRRVAYDLWSLNIKGPEPYEFHPPTKYLDDEGKRAYLRGFFSGDGNVSMTRRGGHHIRIYSSYKEGLEELKEMFEDLGFHPSEIHEKREKPTPGRHRKEYNYYFSIPEEDHLKFIEEIGSEKSEHKRRFELIKLINGRKKKEEN
;
A
#
# COMPACT_ATOMS: atom_id res chain seq x y z
N MET A 1 -21.73 -22.31 -28.87
CA MET A 1 -21.72 -23.03 -27.58
C MET A 1 -20.69 -22.39 -26.68
N GLY A 2 -21.05 -22.18 -25.41
CA GLY A 2 -20.63 -21.01 -24.64
C GLY A 2 -19.21 -21.03 -24.07
N SER A 3 -18.68 -19.82 -23.90
CA SER A 3 -17.58 -19.53 -22.98
C SER A 3 -17.73 -18.08 -22.49
N GLY A 4 -18.52 -17.88 -21.43
CA GLY A 4 -18.60 -16.58 -20.75
C GLY A 4 -17.21 -16.12 -20.33
N SER A 5 -16.80 -14.94 -20.81
CA SER A 5 -15.48 -14.36 -20.54
C SER A 5 -15.30 -14.04 -19.05
N ARG A 6 -14.08 -14.26 -18.51
CA ARG A 6 -13.63 -13.88 -17.14
C ARG A 6 -14.05 -12.47 -16.70
N ILE A 7 -14.30 -11.61 -17.68
CA ILE A 7 -14.78 -10.24 -17.58
C ILE A 7 -16.15 -10.15 -16.86
N LYS A 8 -17.07 -11.10 -17.06
CA LYS A 8 -18.39 -11.09 -16.37
C LYS A 8 -18.36 -11.61 -14.92
N GLN A 9 -17.30 -12.30 -14.51
CA GLN A 9 -17.09 -12.65 -13.10
C GLN A 9 -16.45 -11.51 -12.30
N TYR A 10 -15.81 -10.54 -12.99
CA TYR A 10 -15.37 -9.26 -12.41
C TYR A 10 -16.54 -8.30 -12.16
N GLU A 11 -17.61 -8.36 -12.97
CA GLU A 11 -18.84 -7.55 -12.80
C GLU A 11 -19.61 -7.84 -11.50
N ARG A 12 -19.34 -8.97 -10.81
CA ARG A 12 -19.85 -9.25 -9.44
C ARG A 12 -18.98 -8.68 -8.31
N ARG A 13 -17.81 -8.09 -8.60
CA ARG A 13 -16.82 -7.69 -7.58
C ARG A 13 -17.08 -6.35 -6.90
N PHE A 14 -18.17 -5.66 -7.23
CA PHE A 14 -18.50 -4.34 -6.68
C PHE A 14 -19.93 -4.24 -6.10
N PHE A 15 -20.68 -5.34 -6.11
CA PHE A 15 -22.03 -5.38 -5.55
C PHE A 15 -22.00 -6.10 -4.19
N GLU A 16 -22.70 -5.51 -3.22
CA GLU A 16 -23.00 -6.01 -1.87
C GLU A 16 -22.09 -5.52 -0.73
N GLY A 17 -21.91 -4.20 -0.60
CA GLY A 17 -22.38 -3.63 0.67
C GLY A 17 -23.90 -3.81 0.65
N GLU A 18 -24.49 -4.51 1.63
CA GLU A 18 -25.88 -4.99 1.58
C GLU A 18 -26.87 -3.92 1.08
N GLN A 19 -27.25 -4.01 -0.20
CA GLN A 19 -28.29 -3.15 -0.76
C GLN A 19 -29.64 -3.61 -0.22
N LYS A 20 -30.06 -3.04 0.92
CA LYS A 20 -31.42 -3.21 1.43
C LYS A 20 -32.36 -2.32 0.62
N ARG A 21 -33.21 -2.93 -0.21
CA ARG A 21 -34.32 -2.25 -0.88
C ARG A 21 -35.41 -1.96 0.17
N GLY A 22 -35.39 -0.76 0.76
CA GLY A 22 -36.44 -0.28 1.66
C GLY A 22 -37.52 0.51 0.91
N GLU A 23 -38.79 0.29 1.26
CA GLU A 23 -39.93 1.08 0.78
C GLU A 23 -39.93 2.49 1.41
N ARG A 24 -40.40 3.47 0.64
CA ARG A 24 -40.27 4.91 0.89
C ARG A 24 -41.38 5.41 1.83
N GLU A 25 -41.04 5.79 3.07
CA GLU A 25 -41.84 6.73 3.87
C GLU A 25 -41.12 8.08 3.92
N GLU A 26 -41.77 9.15 3.43
CA GLU A 26 -41.28 10.53 3.52
C GLU A 26 -41.22 10.99 4.99
N LYS A 27 -40.05 10.85 5.63
CA LYS A 27 -39.75 11.42 6.95
C LYS A 27 -38.35 12.02 6.93
N ALA A 28 -38.15 13.08 7.71
CA ALA A 28 -36.96 13.93 7.72
C ALA A 28 -35.64 13.12 7.74
N PHE A 29 -34.84 13.29 6.68
CA PHE A 29 -33.47 12.76 6.58
C PHE A 29 -32.49 13.82 7.08
N HIS A 30 -31.42 13.40 7.77
CA HIS A 30 -30.31 14.30 8.06
C HIS A 30 -29.32 14.27 6.90
N THR A 31 -29.22 15.37 6.14
CA THR A 31 -28.24 15.51 5.06
C THR A 31 -26.87 15.76 5.67
N LEU A 32 -25.93 14.85 5.42
CA LEU A 32 -24.54 14.95 5.87
C LEU A 32 -23.72 15.90 4.99
N GLY A 33 -24.07 16.00 3.70
CA GLY A 33 -23.41 16.89 2.77
C GLY A 33 -23.95 16.76 1.35
N THR A 34 -23.73 17.81 0.58
CA THR A 34 -24.02 17.87 -0.85
C THR A 34 -22.72 18.17 -1.58
N PHE A 35 -22.44 17.40 -2.63
CA PHE A 35 -21.19 17.44 -3.38
C PHE A 35 -21.53 17.40 -4.87
N GLY A 36 -21.62 18.57 -5.51
CA GLY A 36 -22.14 18.70 -6.88
C GLY A 36 -23.53 18.06 -7.05
N GLU A 37 -23.64 17.03 -7.87
CA GLU A 37 -24.89 16.29 -8.13
C GLU A 37 -25.21 15.21 -7.08
N TYR A 38 -24.29 14.99 -6.14
CA TYR A 38 -24.41 13.95 -5.11
C TYR A 38 -24.90 14.54 -3.79
N GLU A 39 -25.75 13.78 -3.11
CA GLU A 39 -26.21 14.10 -1.76
C GLU A 39 -26.01 12.88 -0.88
N VAL A 40 -25.46 13.08 0.32
CA VAL A 40 -25.31 12.02 1.33
C VAL A 40 -26.27 12.28 2.47
N ARG A 41 -27.07 11.26 2.80
CA ARG A 41 -28.06 11.32 3.88
C ARG A 41 -27.86 10.18 4.87
N GLU A 42 -28.15 10.41 6.14
CA GLU A 42 -28.36 9.32 7.09
C GLU A 42 -29.70 8.63 6.79
N ALA A 43 -29.66 7.30 6.61
CA ALA A 43 -30.87 6.51 6.42
C ALA A 43 -31.61 6.31 7.76
N LYS A 44 -32.91 6.02 7.72
CA LYS A 44 -33.61 5.50 8.92
C LYS A 44 -33.16 4.06 9.21
N GLY A 45 -32.07 3.93 9.96
CA GLY A 45 -31.42 2.67 10.33
C GLY A 45 -29.91 2.88 10.54
N ASP A 46 -29.15 1.80 10.68
CA ASP A 46 -27.69 1.87 10.65
C ASP A 46 -27.22 1.96 9.19
N GLY A 47 -27.03 3.18 8.69
CA GLY A 47 -26.43 3.38 7.37
C GLY A 47 -26.63 4.76 6.75
N HIS A 48 -26.10 4.91 5.54
CA HIS A 48 -25.98 6.14 4.80
C HIS A 48 -26.43 5.93 3.36
N GLU A 49 -27.30 6.81 2.88
CA GLU A 49 -27.74 6.84 1.48
C GLU A 49 -26.85 7.80 0.68
N LEU A 50 -26.36 7.31 -0.46
CA LEU A 50 -25.79 8.16 -1.49
C LEU A 50 -26.84 8.34 -2.58
N LEU A 51 -27.21 9.60 -2.81
CA LEU A 51 -28.12 10.00 -3.86
C LEU A 51 -27.36 10.70 -4.98
N LYS A 52 -27.84 10.55 -6.21
CA LYS A 52 -27.42 11.31 -7.39
C LYS A 52 -28.66 11.93 -8.01
N SER A 53 -28.72 13.26 -8.05
CA SER A 53 -29.88 14.00 -8.58
C SER A 53 -31.22 13.57 -7.97
N GLY A 54 -31.22 13.19 -6.70
CA GLY A 54 -32.42 12.75 -5.95
C GLY A 54 -32.75 11.25 -6.05
N GLU A 55 -31.99 10.46 -6.83
CA GLU A 55 -32.14 9.01 -6.90
C GLU A 55 -31.09 8.30 -6.04
N VAL A 56 -31.50 7.28 -5.27
CA VAL A 56 -30.58 6.49 -4.45
C VAL A 56 -29.71 5.61 -5.35
N VAL A 57 -28.40 5.82 -5.31
CA VAL A 57 -27.41 5.04 -6.08
C VAL A 57 -26.64 4.05 -5.21
N GLY A 58 -26.64 4.23 -3.88
CA GLY A 58 -25.98 3.33 -2.96
C GLY A 58 -26.46 3.50 -1.51
N ILE A 59 -26.35 2.41 -0.74
CA ILE A 59 -26.59 2.41 0.70
C ILE A 59 -25.36 1.78 1.36
N PHE A 60 -24.80 2.44 2.35
CA PHE A 60 -23.54 2.07 2.99
C PHE A 60 -23.71 1.99 4.51
N SER A 61 -23.17 0.95 5.14
CA SER A 61 -23.25 0.81 6.60
C SER A 61 -22.41 1.84 7.35
N GLU A 62 -21.29 2.26 6.75
CA GLU A 62 -20.30 3.16 7.37
C GLU A 62 -19.96 4.31 6.41
N ALA A 63 -19.84 5.52 6.96
CA ALA A 63 -19.34 6.69 6.27
C ALA A 63 -18.42 7.50 7.18
N ARG A 64 -17.28 7.95 6.64
CA ARG A 64 -16.37 8.88 7.29
C ARG A 64 -16.52 10.24 6.62
N ILE A 65 -16.92 11.25 7.39
CA ILE A 65 -17.02 12.63 6.92
C ILE A 65 -15.67 13.28 7.13
N GLU A 66 -15.12 13.84 6.04
CA GLU A 66 -13.87 14.58 6.05
C GLU A 66 -14.09 15.96 5.45
N GLU A 67 -13.11 16.85 5.62
CA GLU A 67 -13.18 18.17 5.01
C GLU A 67 -13.25 18.05 3.48
N GLY A 68 -14.38 18.49 2.91
CA GLY A 68 -14.61 18.50 1.46
C GLY A 68 -14.92 17.15 0.81
N ARG A 69 -15.11 16.06 1.58
CA ARG A 69 -15.48 14.74 1.03
C ARG A 69 -16.18 13.82 2.04
N VAL A 70 -16.91 12.84 1.53
CA VAL A 70 -17.40 11.69 2.30
C VAL A 70 -16.77 10.42 1.75
N VAL A 71 -16.35 9.53 2.65
CA VAL A 71 -15.70 8.27 2.32
C VAL A 71 -16.54 7.11 2.82
N PHE A 72 -16.96 6.23 1.91
CA PHE A 72 -17.70 5.02 2.23
C PHE A 72 -16.79 3.80 2.12
N ARG A 73 -16.87 2.89 3.08
CA ARG A 73 -16.11 1.65 3.05
C ARG A 73 -16.72 0.68 2.03
N LEU A 74 -15.88 0.13 1.16
CA LEU A 74 -16.24 -0.95 0.23
C LEU A 74 -15.55 -2.25 0.63
N SER A 75 -15.84 -3.32 -0.11
CA SER A 75 -15.22 -4.62 0.11
C SER A 75 -13.73 -4.64 -0.27
N HIS A 76 -12.99 -5.59 0.29
CA HIS A 76 -11.60 -5.88 -0.07
C HIS A 76 -10.67 -4.65 0.03
N GLY A 77 -10.78 -3.86 1.12
CA GLY A 77 -9.92 -2.69 1.37
C GLY A 77 -10.02 -1.58 0.32
N MET A 78 -11.21 -1.39 -0.26
CA MET A 78 -11.52 -0.27 -1.14
C MET A 78 -12.41 0.74 -0.41
N ASN A 79 -12.37 2.00 -0.82
CA ASN A 79 -13.25 3.07 -0.38
C ASN A 79 -13.88 3.78 -1.59
N LEU A 80 -15.13 4.21 -1.47
CA LEU A 80 -15.76 5.13 -2.40
C LEU A 80 -15.69 6.55 -1.82
N VAL A 81 -15.02 7.46 -2.53
CA VAL A 81 -14.96 8.87 -2.17
C VAL A 81 -15.99 9.64 -2.98
N VAL A 82 -16.76 10.48 -2.29
CA VAL A 82 -17.69 11.44 -2.87
C VAL A 82 -17.23 12.84 -2.49
N SER A 83 -17.01 13.69 -3.49
CA SER A 83 -16.50 15.07 -3.31
C SER A 83 -17.05 15.98 -4.40
N GLU A 84 -16.76 17.28 -4.33
CA GLU A 84 -17.12 18.24 -5.40
C GLU A 84 -16.59 17.85 -6.77
N LYS A 85 -15.50 17.07 -6.83
CA LYS A 85 -14.90 16.58 -8.08
C LYS A 85 -15.63 15.34 -8.65
N GLY A 86 -16.68 14.86 -7.97
CA GLY A 86 -17.42 13.65 -8.30
C GLY A 86 -17.02 12.46 -7.41
N ILE A 87 -17.25 11.26 -7.94
CA ILE A 87 -16.99 9.99 -7.26
C ILE A 87 -15.72 9.32 -7.76
N ARG A 88 -14.97 8.68 -6.87
CA ARG A 88 -13.84 7.81 -7.24
C ARG A 88 -13.62 6.72 -6.21
N GLU A 89 -13.07 5.60 -6.65
CA GLU A 89 -12.60 4.56 -5.75
C GLU A 89 -11.14 4.81 -5.36
N ILE A 90 -10.82 4.59 -4.09
CA ILE A 90 -9.46 4.63 -3.57
C ILE A 90 -9.19 3.37 -2.73
N LEU A 91 -7.93 3.04 -2.50
CA LEU A 91 -7.56 2.00 -1.54
C LEU A 91 -7.73 2.53 -0.11
N THR A 92 -8.05 1.65 0.84
CA THR A 92 -7.81 1.96 2.26
C THR A 92 -6.31 2.03 2.53
N ALA A 93 -5.91 2.68 3.63
CA ALA A 93 -4.51 2.73 4.04
C ALA A 93 -3.91 1.32 4.19
N GLU A 94 -4.68 0.38 4.74
CA GLU A 94 -4.24 -1.00 4.97
C GLU A 94 -3.95 -1.72 3.65
N LYS A 95 -4.86 -1.60 2.67
CA LYS A 95 -4.65 -2.21 1.36
C LYS A 95 -3.51 -1.55 0.60
N ALA A 96 -3.37 -0.24 0.70
CA ALA A 96 -2.27 0.50 0.10
C ALA A 96 -0.91 0.04 0.66
N GLU A 97 -0.79 -0.07 1.98
CA GLU A 97 0.41 -0.58 2.64
C GLU A 97 0.71 -2.03 2.27
N LEU A 98 -0.32 -2.88 2.22
CA LEU A 98 -0.20 -4.28 1.78
C LEU A 98 0.34 -4.35 0.34
N CYS A 99 -0.17 -3.50 -0.55
CA CYS A 99 0.31 -3.39 -1.93
C CYS A 99 1.78 -2.96 -1.97
N GLY A 100 2.20 -2.01 -1.14
CA GLY A 100 3.59 -1.57 -1.04
C GLY A 100 4.53 -2.68 -0.55
N LEU A 101 4.13 -3.42 0.49
CA LEU A 101 4.88 -4.59 0.98
C LEU A 101 5.01 -5.67 -0.09
N ILE A 102 3.94 -5.92 -0.85
CA ILE A 102 3.96 -6.90 -1.93
C ILE A 102 4.84 -6.42 -3.08
N ALA A 103 4.75 -5.14 -3.45
CA ALA A 103 5.51 -4.52 -4.54
C ALA A 103 7.02 -4.53 -4.29
N SER A 104 7.46 -4.46 -3.04
CA SER A 104 8.87 -4.60 -2.66
C SER A 104 9.30 -6.07 -2.55
N ASP A 105 9.01 -6.71 -1.42
CA ASP A 105 9.53 -8.05 -1.07
C ASP A 105 8.57 -9.21 -1.42
N GLY A 106 7.39 -8.92 -1.94
CA GLY A 106 6.34 -9.91 -2.17
C GLY A 106 6.31 -10.52 -3.57
N THR A 107 5.39 -11.48 -3.75
CA THR A 107 5.15 -12.21 -5.00
C THR A 107 3.67 -12.49 -5.17
N ILE A 108 3.18 -12.29 -6.40
CA ILE A 108 1.86 -12.76 -6.84
C ILE A 108 2.09 -13.76 -7.97
N CYS A 109 1.72 -15.02 -7.79
CA CYS A 109 1.97 -16.04 -8.79
C CYS A 109 0.83 -17.05 -8.95
N LYS A 110 0.80 -17.65 -10.14
CA LYS A 110 -0.01 -18.82 -10.44
C LYS A 110 0.90 -20.04 -10.50
N HIS A 111 0.65 -21.01 -9.63
CA HIS A 111 1.33 -22.29 -9.63
C HIS A 111 0.97 -23.12 -10.86
N ARG A 112 1.89 -23.97 -11.31
CA ARG A 112 1.65 -24.91 -12.42
C ARG A 112 0.48 -25.86 -12.13
N SER A 113 0.26 -26.19 -10.86
CA SER A 113 -0.89 -27.00 -10.39
C SER A 113 -2.24 -26.26 -10.45
N GLY A 114 -2.26 -24.97 -10.83
CA GLY A 114 -3.47 -24.16 -10.95
C GLY A 114 -3.80 -23.31 -9.73
N GLY A 115 -3.07 -23.47 -8.62
CA GLY A 115 -3.20 -22.63 -7.42
C GLY A 115 -2.70 -21.19 -7.65
N TYR A 116 -3.15 -20.27 -6.79
CA TYR A 116 -2.69 -18.88 -6.77
C TYR A 116 -2.07 -18.61 -5.41
N GLU A 117 -0.98 -17.87 -5.38
CA GLU A 117 -0.27 -17.51 -4.15
C GLU A 117 0.07 -16.03 -4.19
N VAL A 118 -0.29 -15.33 -3.11
CA VAL A 118 0.22 -14.01 -2.76
C VAL A 118 1.08 -14.20 -1.53
N SER A 119 2.36 -13.89 -1.60
CA SER A 119 3.28 -14.17 -0.49
C SER A 119 4.31 -13.09 -0.27
N LEU A 120 4.87 -13.11 0.94
CA LEU A 120 6.03 -12.33 1.36
C LEU A 120 7.07 -13.28 1.93
N ARG A 121 8.35 -13.02 1.64
CA ARG A 121 9.48 -13.73 2.26
C ARG A 121 10.41 -12.74 2.92
N ASN A 122 10.66 -12.89 4.22
CA ASN A 122 11.54 -11.98 4.94
C ASN A 122 12.37 -12.71 6.00
N VAL A 123 13.51 -12.14 6.35
CA VAL A 123 14.35 -12.57 7.47
C VAL A 123 13.94 -11.91 8.79
N ASP A 124 13.37 -10.70 8.72
CA ASP A 124 12.76 -10.02 9.85
C ASP A 124 11.31 -10.51 10.01
N HIS A 125 10.91 -10.81 11.24
CA HIS A 125 9.55 -11.24 11.56
C HIS A 125 8.56 -10.07 11.59
N ALA A 126 9.03 -8.84 11.85
CA ALA A 126 8.13 -7.69 11.96
C ALA A 126 7.31 -7.42 10.66
N PRO A 127 7.89 -7.39 9.45
CA PRO A 127 7.12 -7.30 8.21
C PRO A 127 6.12 -8.44 7.98
N ILE A 128 6.38 -9.62 8.54
CA ILE A 128 5.48 -10.79 8.45
C ILE A 128 4.22 -10.56 9.28
N GLY A 129 4.39 -10.06 10.51
CA GLY A 129 3.28 -9.67 11.39
C GLY A 129 2.41 -8.58 10.76
N VAL A 130 3.04 -7.59 10.12
CA VAL A 130 2.32 -6.53 9.41
C VAL A 130 1.56 -7.08 8.20
N PHE A 131 2.20 -7.90 7.36
CA PHE A 131 1.51 -8.56 6.24
C PHE A 131 0.29 -9.35 6.72
N LYS A 132 0.40 -10.07 7.84
CA LYS A 132 -0.71 -10.81 8.45
C LYS A 132 -1.87 -9.89 8.84
N GLY A 133 -1.60 -8.83 9.61
CA GLY A 133 -2.61 -7.88 10.06
C GLY A 133 -3.31 -7.20 8.88
N LEU A 134 -2.54 -6.67 7.92
CA LEU A 134 -3.09 -6.02 6.74
C LEU A 134 -3.93 -6.96 5.87
N SER A 135 -3.56 -8.24 5.81
CA SER A 135 -4.35 -9.26 5.09
C SER A 135 -5.69 -9.55 5.77
N GLU A 136 -5.71 -9.54 7.09
CA GLU A 136 -6.92 -9.69 7.89
C GLU A 136 -7.82 -8.46 7.75
N ASP A 137 -7.27 -7.26 7.83
CA ASP A 137 -8.02 -6.00 7.69
C ASP A 137 -8.55 -5.79 6.26
N THR A 138 -7.78 -6.20 5.24
CA THR A 138 -8.15 -6.02 3.83
C THR A 138 -9.11 -7.10 3.34
N TYR A 139 -8.86 -8.37 3.68
CA TYR A 139 -9.53 -9.52 3.07
C TYR A 139 -10.30 -10.39 4.07
N GLY A 140 -10.22 -10.13 5.38
CA GLY A 140 -10.76 -11.02 6.41
C GLY A 140 -10.08 -12.39 6.42
N MET A 141 -8.82 -12.46 5.98
CA MET A 141 -8.08 -13.71 5.81
C MET A 141 -6.80 -13.72 6.63
N THR A 142 -6.60 -14.79 7.39
CA THR A 142 -5.33 -15.06 8.07
C THR A 142 -4.40 -15.85 7.13
N PRO A 143 -3.26 -15.28 6.69
CA PRO A 143 -2.32 -16.00 5.83
C PRO A 143 -1.64 -17.18 6.54
N HIS A 144 -1.16 -18.15 5.75
CA HIS A 144 -0.38 -19.28 6.24
C HIS A 144 1.08 -18.88 6.44
N GLU A 145 1.65 -19.16 7.61
CA GLU A 145 3.05 -18.90 7.93
C GLU A 145 3.88 -20.18 7.91
N HIS A 146 5.02 -20.12 7.24
CA HIS A 146 6.00 -21.20 7.15
C HIS A 146 7.39 -20.69 7.48
N ILE A 147 8.14 -21.46 8.28
CA ILE A 147 9.54 -21.16 8.59
C ILE A 147 10.44 -22.05 7.75
N LYS A 148 11.37 -21.45 7.02
CA LYS A 148 12.41 -22.15 6.25
C LYS A 148 13.79 -21.79 6.77
N TRP A 149 14.68 -22.75 6.78
CA TRP A 149 16.06 -22.55 7.22
C TRP A 149 16.99 -22.51 6.00
N HIS A 150 17.66 -21.39 5.80
CA HIS A 150 18.62 -21.22 4.72
C HIS A 150 20.04 -21.13 5.26
N LYS A 151 20.97 -21.87 4.64
CA LYS A 151 22.39 -21.77 4.96
C LYS A 151 22.94 -20.52 4.29
N THR A 152 23.39 -19.55 5.09
CA THR A 152 24.05 -18.33 4.64
C THR A 152 25.54 -18.38 4.99
N LYS A 153 26.33 -17.41 4.50
CA LYS A 153 27.75 -17.27 4.88
C LYS A 153 27.94 -17.05 6.39
N GLU A 154 26.94 -16.49 7.06
CA GLU A 154 26.93 -16.18 8.50
C GLU A 154 26.27 -17.29 9.34
N GLY A 155 25.90 -18.43 8.73
CA GLY A 155 25.24 -19.55 9.39
C GLY A 155 23.81 -19.80 8.89
N LYS A 156 23.06 -20.67 9.57
CA LYS A 156 21.65 -20.92 9.23
C LYS A 156 20.80 -19.74 9.70
N LYS A 157 20.11 -19.08 8.76
CA LYS A 157 19.12 -18.05 9.07
C LYS A 157 17.72 -18.59 8.85
N GLN A 158 16.80 -18.18 9.71
CA GLN A 158 15.38 -18.38 9.50
C GLN A 158 14.89 -17.39 8.45
N HIS A 159 14.13 -17.89 7.50
CA HIS A 159 13.36 -17.10 6.56
C HIS A 159 11.90 -17.45 6.79
N TYR A 160 11.11 -16.43 7.05
CA TYR A 160 9.67 -16.53 7.16
C TYR A 160 9.08 -16.42 5.76
N HIS A 161 8.15 -17.31 5.46
CA HIS A 161 7.35 -17.29 4.24
C HIS A 161 5.88 -17.26 4.68
N ILE A 162 5.21 -16.14 4.40
CA ILE A 162 3.79 -15.97 4.70
C ILE A 162 3.02 -15.87 3.38
N ALA A 163 1.91 -16.59 3.27
CA ALA A 163 1.21 -16.77 2.00
C ALA A 163 -0.32 -16.86 2.14
N ILE A 164 -1.02 -16.22 1.21
CA ILE A 164 -2.45 -16.38 0.96
C ILE A 164 -2.61 -17.23 -0.30
N PHE A 165 -3.30 -18.36 -0.18
CA PHE A 165 -3.58 -19.26 -1.30
C PHE A 165 -5.00 -19.07 -1.84
N ASP A 166 -5.36 -17.85 -2.26
CA ASP A 166 -6.71 -17.54 -2.77
C ASP A 166 -6.65 -16.87 -4.15
N ARG A 167 -7.40 -17.43 -5.09
CA ARG A 167 -7.51 -16.93 -6.48
C ARG A 167 -8.08 -15.51 -6.53
N ARG A 168 -9.08 -15.19 -5.71
CA ARG A 168 -9.76 -13.88 -5.71
C ARG A 168 -8.79 -12.78 -5.29
N VAL A 169 -8.00 -13.02 -4.25
CA VAL A 169 -6.96 -12.08 -3.77
C VAL A 169 -5.90 -11.85 -4.85
N ALA A 170 -5.39 -12.91 -5.48
CA ALA A 170 -4.40 -12.77 -6.56
C ALA A 170 -4.95 -11.95 -7.74
N TYR A 171 -6.20 -12.19 -8.15
CA TYR A 171 -6.82 -11.40 -9.20
C TYR A 171 -7.08 -9.96 -8.80
N ASP A 172 -7.55 -9.71 -7.58
CA ASP A 172 -7.77 -8.36 -7.07
C ASP A 172 -6.48 -7.51 -7.16
N LEU A 173 -5.36 -8.05 -6.67
CA LEU A 173 -4.07 -7.39 -6.74
C LEU A 173 -3.53 -7.27 -8.18
N TRP A 174 -3.77 -8.25 -9.06
CA TRP A 174 -3.42 -8.10 -10.48
C TRP A 174 -4.24 -7.01 -11.19
N SER A 175 -5.50 -6.79 -10.82
CA SER A 175 -6.26 -5.66 -11.39
C SER A 175 -5.70 -4.29 -10.97
N LEU A 176 -4.93 -4.23 -9.88
CA LEU A 176 -4.22 -3.03 -9.46
C LEU A 176 -2.86 -2.86 -10.17
N ASN A 177 -2.41 -3.85 -10.95
CA ASN A 177 -1.13 -3.87 -11.66
C ASN A 177 0.10 -3.64 -10.75
N ILE A 178 0.05 -4.04 -9.48
CA ILE A 178 1.14 -3.77 -8.53
C ILE A 178 2.42 -4.59 -8.77
N LYS A 179 2.31 -5.64 -9.57
CA LYS A 179 3.42 -6.48 -10.05
C LYS A 179 3.21 -6.75 -11.54
N GLY A 180 4.25 -6.51 -12.31
CA GLY A 180 4.26 -6.79 -13.75
C GLY A 180 4.68 -8.22 -14.08
N PRO A 181 4.70 -8.58 -15.38
CA PRO A 181 5.15 -9.89 -15.84
C PRO A 181 6.66 -10.11 -15.69
N GLU A 182 7.48 -9.04 -15.70
CA GLU A 182 8.93 -9.16 -15.60
C GLU A 182 9.40 -9.26 -14.14
N PRO A 183 10.54 -9.92 -13.89
CA PRO A 183 11.14 -9.95 -12.56
C PRO A 183 11.37 -8.54 -12.02
N TYR A 184 10.99 -8.33 -10.76
CA TYR A 184 11.11 -7.05 -10.04
C TYR A 184 10.26 -5.89 -10.57
N GLU A 185 9.47 -6.10 -11.62
CA GLU A 185 8.55 -5.10 -12.14
C GLU A 185 7.42 -4.83 -11.15
N PHE A 186 7.17 -3.56 -10.85
CA PHE A 186 6.11 -3.10 -9.97
C PHE A 186 5.65 -1.71 -10.40
N HIS A 187 4.38 -1.40 -10.11
CA HIS A 187 3.80 -0.08 -10.35
C HIS A 187 2.90 0.29 -9.16
N PRO A 188 3.11 1.43 -8.48
CA PRO A 188 2.16 1.91 -7.49
C PRO A 188 0.80 2.16 -8.15
N PRO A 189 -0.31 1.77 -7.52
CA PRO A 189 -1.64 1.95 -8.08
C PRO A 189 -2.14 3.40 -7.90
N THR A 190 -1.35 4.39 -8.36
CA THR A 190 -1.49 5.83 -8.06
C THR A 190 -2.89 6.39 -8.28
N LYS A 191 -3.60 5.92 -9.31
CA LYS A 191 -4.99 6.32 -9.59
C LYS A 191 -5.98 6.02 -8.44
N TYR A 192 -5.64 5.06 -7.58
CA TYR A 192 -6.41 4.64 -6.40
C TYR A 192 -5.82 5.15 -5.09
N LEU A 193 -4.80 6.02 -5.13
CA LEU A 193 -4.13 6.52 -3.92
C LEU A 193 -4.42 8.02 -3.77
N ASP A 194 -5.03 8.39 -2.64
CA ASP A 194 -4.95 9.75 -2.11
C ASP A 194 -3.70 9.89 -1.23
N ASP A 195 -3.50 11.05 -0.60
CA ASP A 195 -2.27 11.30 0.15
C ASP A 195 -2.09 10.34 1.34
N GLU A 196 -3.18 9.93 2.00
CA GLU A 196 -3.16 8.89 3.05
C GLU A 196 -2.70 7.54 2.46
N GLY A 197 -3.33 7.14 1.35
CA GLY A 197 -2.95 5.92 0.62
C GLY A 197 -1.51 5.95 0.10
N LYS A 198 -1.01 7.10 -0.40
CA LYS A 198 0.38 7.26 -0.85
C LYS A 198 1.34 7.03 0.30
N ARG A 199 1.13 7.65 1.46
CA ARG A 199 1.97 7.45 2.65
C ARG A 199 1.99 6.00 3.10
N ALA A 200 0.83 5.36 3.14
CA ALA A 200 0.71 3.95 3.52
C ALA A 200 1.41 3.02 2.53
N TYR A 201 1.21 3.22 1.23
CA TYR A 201 1.92 2.47 0.18
C TYR A 201 3.44 2.64 0.29
N LEU A 202 3.92 3.88 0.43
CA LEU A 202 5.35 4.17 0.57
C LEU A 202 5.93 3.55 1.86
N ARG A 203 5.20 3.55 2.97
CA ARG A 203 5.58 2.86 4.21
C ARG A 203 5.75 1.36 3.98
N GLY A 204 4.78 0.73 3.30
CA GLY A 204 4.83 -0.68 2.95
C GLY A 204 6.02 -1.00 2.05
N PHE A 205 6.22 -0.22 0.98
CA PHE A 205 7.34 -0.39 0.06
C PHE A 205 8.69 -0.20 0.75
N PHE A 206 8.85 0.88 1.51
CA PHE A 206 10.08 1.18 2.25
C PHE A 206 10.39 0.12 3.31
N SER A 207 9.36 -0.51 3.88
CA SER A 207 9.54 -1.63 4.80
C SER A 207 10.10 -2.87 4.12
N GLY A 208 9.92 -3.06 2.81
CA GLY A 208 10.61 -4.11 2.04
C GLY A 208 11.97 -3.66 1.51
N ASP A 209 12.00 -2.64 0.65
CA ASP A 209 13.22 -2.28 -0.11
C ASP A 209 13.89 -0.97 0.34
N GLY A 210 13.40 -0.37 1.43
CA GLY A 210 14.02 0.80 2.03
C GLY A 210 15.34 0.47 2.74
N ASN A 211 16.18 1.48 2.88
CA ASN A 211 17.43 1.40 3.61
C ASN A 211 17.63 2.65 4.46
N VAL A 212 17.94 2.42 5.73
CA VAL A 212 18.44 3.48 6.62
C VAL A 212 19.88 3.14 6.95
N SER A 213 20.84 4.02 6.70
CA SER A 213 22.26 3.77 6.98
C SER A 213 22.87 4.87 7.85
N MET A 214 23.81 4.47 8.70
CA MET A 214 24.57 5.35 9.59
C MET A 214 26.06 5.22 9.25
N THR A 215 26.75 6.34 9.13
CA THR A 215 28.20 6.39 8.92
C THR A 215 28.92 6.56 10.25
N ARG A 216 30.19 6.14 10.32
CA ARG A 216 31.02 6.29 11.53
C ARG A 216 31.25 7.75 11.94
N ARG A 217 31.09 8.70 11.01
CA ARG A 217 31.25 10.14 11.25
C ARG A 217 29.93 10.85 11.58
N GLY A 218 28.85 10.11 11.84
CA GLY A 218 27.54 10.68 12.22
C GLY A 218 26.64 11.07 11.04
N GLY A 219 27.13 11.00 9.80
CA GLY A 219 26.27 11.12 8.61
C GLY A 219 25.29 9.95 8.52
N HIS A 220 24.09 10.21 8.00
CA HIS A 220 23.01 9.22 7.93
C HIS A 220 22.22 9.41 6.62
N HIS A 221 21.65 8.32 6.10
CA HIS A 221 20.92 8.36 4.83
C HIS A 221 19.68 7.48 4.89
N ILE A 222 18.58 7.99 4.34
CA ILE A 222 17.37 7.24 4.02
C ILE A 222 17.35 7.06 2.50
N ARG A 223 17.35 5.83 2.01
CA ARG A 223 17.44 5.49 0.58
C ARG A 223 16.42 4.44 0.20
N ILE A 224 15.95 4.52 -1.03
CA ILE A 224 15.07 3.52 -1.64
C ILE A 224 15.80 2.95 -2.84
N TYR A 225 15.86 1.62 -2.91
CA TYR A 225 16.53 0.91 -3.99
C TYR A 225 15.51 0.14 -4.82
N SER A 226 15.76 0.01 -6.12
CA SER A 226 15.09 -0.98 -6.96
C SER A 226 15.93 -1.33 -8.17
N SER A 227 15.70 -2.52 -8.73
CA SER A 227 16.26 -2.90 -10.04
C SER A 227 15.35 -2.49 -11.20
N TYR A 228 14.12 -2.05 -10.92
CA TYR A 228 13.19 -1.52 -11.90
C TYR A 228 13.13 0.01 -11.79
N LYS A 229 13.66 0.70 -12.81
CA LYS A 229 13.88 2.15 -12.77
C LYS A 229 12.58 2.93 -12.86
N GLU A 230 11.67 2.48 -13.72
CA GLU A 230 10.38 3.09 -13.99
C GLU A 230 9.51 3.07 -12.73
N GLY A 231 9.42 1.92 -12.04
CA GLY A 231 8.73 1.86 -10.75
C GLY A 231 9.39 2.75 -9.69
N LEU A 232 10.72 2.92 -9.72
CA LEU A 232 11.41 3.83 -8.81
C LEU A 232 11.14 5.31 -9.13
N GLU A 233 10.95 5.67 -10.39
CA GLU A 233 10.52 7.00 -10.83
C GLU A 233 9.10 7.28 -10.33
N GLU A 234 8.17 6.33 -10.45
CA GLU A 234 6.81 6.45 -9.92
C GLU A 234 6.79 6.65 -8.39
N LEU A 235 7.69 5.97 -7.65
CA LEU A 235 7.85 6.22 -6.21
C LEU A 235 8.37 7.62 -5.91
N LYS A 236 9.34 8.10 -6.70
CA LYS A 236 9.92 9.45 -6.55
C LYS A 236 8.84 10.51 -6.74
N GLU A 237 8.01 10.39 -7.78
CA GLU A 237 6.87 11.28 -8.02
C GLU A 237 5.87 11.26 -6.84
N MET A 238 5.58 10.10 -6.26
CA MET A 238 4.74 10.02 -5.07
C MET A 238 5.32 10.75 -3.85
N PHE A 239 6.64 10.73 -3.67
CA PHE A 239 7.30 11.52 -2.62
C PHE A 239 7.17 13.02 -2.91
N GLU A 240 7.39 13.45 -4.15
CA GLU A 240 7.25 14.85 -4.58
C GLU A 240 5.83 15.38 -4.39
N ASP A 241 4.82 14.57 -4.74
CA ASP A 241 3.40 14.88 -4.50
C ASP A 241 3.08 15.10 -3.03
N LEU A 242 3.79 14.42 -2.12
CA LEU A 242 3.65 14.57 -0.67
C LEU A 242 4.54 15.70 -0.10
N GLY A 243 5.20 16.47 -0.98
CA GLY A 243 6.06 17.59 -0.62
C GLY A 243 7.39 17.17 -0.01
N PHE A 244 7.94 16.02 -0.42
CA PHE A 244 9.33 15.66 -0.18
C PHE A 244 10.20 16.06 -1.37
N HIS A 245 11.51 16.12 -1.17
CA HIS A 245 12.47 16.56 -2.18
C HIS A 245 13.50 15.45 -2.50
N PRO A 246 13.07 14.25 -2.91
CA PRO A 246 13.99 13.14 -3.16
C PRO A 246 15.10 13.53 -4.16
N SER A 247 16.30 13.02 -3.93
CA SER A 247 17.42 13.23 -4.86
C SER A 247 17.10 12.67 -6.25
N GLU A 248 17.92 13.05 -7.23
CA GLU A 248 17.94 12.35 -8.51
C GLU A 248 18.19 10.85 -8.34
N ILE A 249 17.68 10.06 -9.29
CA ILE A 249 17.91 8.62 -9.32
C ILE A 249 19.33 8.36 -9.80
N HIS A 250 20.09 7.62 -8.99
CA HIS A 250 21.46 7.22 -9.26
C HIS A 250 21.55 5.74 -9.63
N GLU A 251 22.40 5.41 -10.59
CA GLU A 251 22.74 4.03 -10.93
C GLU A 251 23.89 3.52 -10.04
N LYS A 252 23.65 2.47 -9.26
CA LYS A 252 24.70 1.76 -8.53
C LYS A 252 25.16 0.57 -9.35
N ARG A 253 26.38 0.66 -9.89
CA ARG A 253 27.04 -0.47 -10.54
C ARG A 253 27.58 -1.43 -9.50
N GLU A 254 26.90 -2.55 -9.29
CA GLU A 254 27.46 -3.63 -8.48
C GLU A 254 28.56 -4.36 -9.26
N LYS A 255 29.70 -4.61 -8.61
CA LYS A 255 30.73 -5.48 -9.17
C LYS A 255 30.13 -6.88 -9.32
N PRO A 256 30.34 -7.57 -10.46
CA PRO A 256 29.82 -8.92 -10.64
C PRO A 256 30.34 -9.82 -9.51
N THR A 257 29.41 -10.37 -8.73
CA THR A 257 29.75 -11.36 -7.71
C THR A 257 29.91 -12.72 -8.40
N PRO A 258 31.00 -13.47 -8.17
CA PRO A 258 31.17 -14.80 -8.76
C PRO A 258 29.94 -15.68 -8.51
N GLY A 259 29.32 -16.18 -9.58
CA GLY A 259 28.10 -17.01 -9.52
C GLY A 259 26.77 -16.28 -9.73
N ARG A 260 26.73 -14.95 -9.82
CA ARG A 260 25.56 -14.19 -10.31
C ARG A 260 25.76 -13.80 -11.77
N HIS A 261 24.98 -14.38 -12.67
CA HIS A 261 25.11 -14.22 -14.12
C HIS A 261 24.52 -12.91 -14.69
N ARG A 262 23.95 -12.03 -13.86
CA ARG A 262 23.47 -10.71 -14.29
C ARG A 262 24.11 -9.61 -13.45
N LYS A 263 24.53 -8.53 -14.10
CA LYS A 263 24.71 -7.23 -13.44
C LYS A 263 23.31 -6.83 -12.96
N GLU A 264 23.08 -6.89 -11.65
CA GLU A 264 21.91 -6.25 -11.05
C GLU A 264 22.20 -4.75 -11.06
N TYR A 265 21.65 -4.04 -12.04
CA TYR A 265 21.58 -2.59 -11.96
C TYR A 265 20.64 -2.29 -10.80
N ASN A 266 21.18 -1.68 -9.74
CA ASN A 266 20.38 -1.20 -8.63
C ASN A 266 20.32 0.32 -8.75
N TYR A 267 19.15 0.84 -9.06
CA TYR A 267 18.85 2.26 -9.02
C TYR A 267 18.48 2.65 -7.60
N TYR A 268 18.76 3.89 -7.22
CA TYR A 268 18.30 4.42 -5.94
C TYR A 268 18.16 5.94 -5.98
N PHE A 269 17.28 6.45 -5.13
CA PHE A 269 17.31 7.85 -4.71
C PHE A 269 17.40 7.93 -3.18
N SER A 270 17.77 9.10 -2.68
CA SER A 270 17.85 9.38 -1.25
C SER A 270 16.82 10.43 -0.86
N ILE A 271 16.26 10.31 0.33
CA ILE A 271 15.55 11.41 0.97
C ILE A 271 16.61 12.35 1.55
N PRO A 272 16.55 13.67 1.29
CA PRO A 272 17.50 14.63 1.86
C PRO A 272 17.41 14.73 3.39
N GLU A 273 18.46 15.26 4.02
CA GLU A 273 18.55 15.31 5.48
C GLU A 273 17.48 16.22 6.10
N GLU A 274 17.14 17.31 5.43
CA GLU A 274 16.08 18.25 5.78
C GLU A 274 14.70 17.59 5.88
N ASP A 275 14.47 16.54 5.09
CA ASP A 275 13.20 15.82 5.02
C ASP A 275 13.17 14.58 5.91
N HIS A 276 14.29 14.19 6.54
CA HIS A 276 14.36 12.96 7.33
C HIS A 276 13.35 12.92 8.49
N LEU A 277 13.15 14.02 9.21
CA LEU A 277 12.20 14.04 10.33
C LEU A 277 10.76 13.88 9.84
N LYS A 278 10.40 14.60 8.77
CA LYS A 278 9.10 14.48 8.10
C LYS A 278 8.88 13.05 7.60
N PHE A 279 9.91 12.45 6.99
CA PHE A 279 9.83 11.07 6.49
C PHE A 279 9.55 10.08 7.61
N ILE A 280 10.26 10.22 8.73
CA ILE A 280 10.10 9.31 9.88
C ILE A 280 8.69 9.42 10.48
N GLU A 281 8.12 10.62 10.48
CA GLU A 281 6.78 10.89 11.03
C GLU A 281 5.66 10.46 10.08
N GLU A 282 5.74 10.83 8.80
CA GLU A 282 4.65 10.64 7.84
C GLU A 282 4.69 9.27 7.12
N ILE A 283 5.88 8.72 6.89
CA ILE A 283 6.07 7.48 6.12
C ILE A 283 6.55 6.36 7.05
N GLY A 284 7.68 6.55 7.71
CA GLY A 284 8.25 5.58 8.64
C GLY A 284 8.61 4.24 7.99
N SER A 285 8.59 3.17 8.79
CA SER A 285 8.87 1.81 8.35
C SER A 285 8.49 0.80 9.44
N GLU A 286 8.10 -0.40 9.03
CA GLU A 286 7.76 -1.52 9.91
C GLU A 286 8.94 -2.44 10.24
N LYS A 287 10.08 -2.29 9.58
CA LYS A 287 11.29 -3.04 9.91
C LYS A 287 11.87 -2.60 11.25
N SER A 288 12.17 -3.56 12.12
CA SER A 288 12.70 -3.30 13.46
C SER A 288 14.03 -2.55 13.43
N GLU A 289 14.88 -2.89 12.47
CA GLU A 289 16.17 -2.23 12.25
C GLU A 289 16.01 -0.76 11.82
N HIS A 290 15.03 -0.46 10.96
CA HIS A 290 14.75 0.91 10.52
C HIS A 290 14.26 1.76 11.68
N LYS A 291 13.29 1.27 12.47
CA LYS A 291 12.78 1.98 13.65
C LYS A 291 13.89 2.35 14.63
N ARG A 292 14.83 1.42 14.92
CA ARG A 292 16.00 1.71 15.77
C ARG A 292 16.89 2.81 15.19
N ARG A 293 17.11 2.83 13.87
CA ARG A 293 17.91 3.87 13.22
C ARG A 293 17.20 5.22 13.16
N PHE A 294 15.88 5.24 13.00
CA PHE A 294 15.09 6.46 13.06
C PHE A 294 15.22 7.16 14.42
N GLU A 295 15.22 6.42 15.52
CA GLU A 295 15.45 7.00 16.85
C GLU A 295 16.84 7.63 16.98
N LEU A 296 17.88 7.02 16.39
CA LEU A 296 19.21 7.63 16.34
C LEU A 296 19.23 8.93 15.52
N ILE A 297 18.52 8.96 14.39
CA ILE A 297 18.41 10.16 13.54
C ILE A 297 17.69 11.29 14.31
N LYS A 298 16.58 10.99 14.98
CA LYS A 298 15.86 11.95 15.84
C LYS A 298 16.78 12.54 16.92
N LEU A 299 17.57 11.70 17.59
CA LEU A 299 18.52 12.14 18.63
C LEU A 299 19.63 13.05 18.07
N ILE A 300 20.19 12.73 16.90
CA ILE A 300 21.23 13.53 16.26
C ILE A 300 20.67 14.91 15.87
N ASN A 301 19.51 14.96 15.23
CA ASN A 301 18.87 16.22 14.86
C ASN A 301 18.47 17.06 16.07
N GLY A 302 18.03 16.43 17.16
CA GLY A 302 17.74 17.12 18.42
C GLY A 302 18.97 17.74 19.09
N ARG A 303 20.17 17.18 18.89
CA ARG A 303 21.42 17.77 19.38
C ARG A 303 21.86 18.97 18.53
N LYS A 304 21.83 18.84 17.21
CA LYS A 304 22.16 19.95 16.29
C LYS A 304 21.32 21.20 16.57
N LYS A 305 20.01 21.04 16.73
CA LYS A 305 19.10 22.16 17.07
C LYS A 305 19.40 22.82 18.42
N LYS A 306 20.05 22.14 19.36
CA LYS A 306 20.45 22.71 20.66
C LYS A 306 21.80 23.43 20.60
N GLU A 307 22.64 23.12 19.63
CA GLU A 307 23.93 23.76 19.42
C GLU A 307 23.81 25.05 18.59
N GLU A 308 22.71 25.20 17.86
CA GLU A 308 22.37 26.38 17.04
C GLU A 308 21.56 27.46 17.78
N ASN A 309 21.06 27.16 18.99
CA ASN A 309 20.33 28.08 19.87
C ASN A 309 21.18 28.49 21.07
#